data_AF-A0AA95S4E1-F1
#
_entry.id   AF-A0AA95S4E1-F1
#
_cell.length_a   1.000
_cell.length_b   1.000
_cell.length_c   1.000
_cell.angle_alpha   90.00
_cell.angle_beta   90.00
_cell.angle_gamma   90.00
#
_symmetry.space_group_name_H-M   'P 1'
#
loop_
_entity.id
_entity.type
_entity.pdbx_description
1 polymer ?
#
loop_
_entity_poly.entity_id
_entity_poly.type
_entity_poly.pdbx_seq_one_letter_code
_entity_poly.pdbx_strand_id
1 'polypeptide(L)'
;MINKNIVCRTPGVYSEGITRGKSYQVIDINADEDMVRLKCDNGRLKWFPLSHFNVNSEGVIDLISWKFDDEVSNDPNEINWIEISMKMSDGSERWCILYTPERLRNLLQQPNIYPTGLHIKHMIVVKSYNIEDKQSVLDYLNQEDELIGATLPLT
;
A
#
# COMPACT_ATOMS: atom_id res chain seq x y z
N MET A 1 16.92 30.11 -7.18
CA MET A 1 16.09 29.30 -6.26
C MET A 1 14.95 28.71 -7.07
N ILE A 2 14.86 27.39 -7.10
CA ILE A 2 13.72 26.69 -7.71
C ILE A 2 12.57 26.81 -6.70
N ASN A 3 11.57 27.65 -6.97
CA ASN A 3 10.45 27.85 -6.04
C ASN A 3 9.35 26.81 -6.30
N LYS A 4 9.75 25.54 -6.31
CA LYS A 4 8.88 24.39 -6.61
C LYS A 4 8.74 23.55 -5.35
N ASN A 5 7.51 23.23 -4.99
CA ASN A 5 7.23 22.22 -3.99
C ASN A 5 6.97 20.87 -4.68
N ILE A 6 7.26 19.80 -3.96
CA ILE A 6 6.95 18.42 -4.36
C ILE A 6 6.34 17.69 -3.17
N VAL A 7 5.47 16.72 -3.42
CA VAL A 7 4.82 15.95 -2.36
C VAL A 7 5.49 14.58 -2.27
N CYS A 8 5.85 14.13 -1.07
CA CYS A 8 6.37 12.77 -0.87
C CYS A 8 5.27 11.75 -1.18
N ARG A 9 5.48 10.94 -2.20
CA ARG A 9 4.60 9.85 -2.61
C ARG A 9 4.87 8.62 -1.74
N THR A 10 6.09 8.11 -1.71
CA THR A 10 6.48 7.01 -0.82
C THR A 10 7.79 7.36 -0.11
N PRO A 11 7.88 7.19 1.21
CA PRO A 11 9.13 7.41 1.93
C PRO A 11 10.12 6.26 1.72
N GLY A 12 9.66 5.03 1.52
CA GLY A 12 10.49 3.83 1.43
C GLY A 12 11.56 3.76 2.52
N VAL A 13 12.80 3.50 2.12
CA VAL A 13 13.97 3.45 3.04
C VAL A 13 14.32 4.80 3.69
N TYR A 14 13.63 5.89 3.31
CA TYR A 14 13.87 7.24 3.80
C TYR A 14 12.82 7.72 4.82
N SER A 15 12.03 6.82 5.40
CA SER A 15 10.97 7.11 6.39
C SER A 15 11.43 7.87 7.63
N GLU A 16 12.72 7.86 7.97
CA GLU A 16 13.28 8.69 9.04
C GLU A 16 13.50 10.18 8.64
N GLY A 17 13.43 10.49 7.35
CA GLY A 17 13.76 11.80 6.79
C GLY A 17 12.61 12.50 6.07
N ILE A 18 11.70 11.73 5.47
CA ILE A 18 10.52 12.23 4.77
C ILE A 18 9.29 11.43 5.15
N THR A 19 8.17 12.13 5.29
CA THR A 19 6.83 11.60 5.54
C THR A 19 5.98 11.65 4.26
N ARG A 20 5.25 10.56 3.95
CA ARG A 20 4.25 10.48 2.87
C ARG A 20 3.22 11.61 2.96
N GLY A 21 2.79 12.14 1.82
CA GLY A 21 1.80 13.21 1.70
C GLY A 21 2.30 14.60 2.09
N LYS A 22 3.45 14.72 2.77
CA LYS A 22 4.02 16.01 3.14
C LYS A 22 4.66 16.70 1.92
N SER A 23 4.46 18.01 1.86
CA SER A 23 5.06 18.88 0.85
C SER A 23 6.45 19.36 1.29
N TYR A 24 7.42 19.30 0.37
CA TYR A 24 8.80 19.73 0.60
C TYR A 24 9.20 20.77 -0.44
N GLN A 25 9.90 21.80 0.02
CA GLN A 25 10.51 22.78 -0.86
C GLN A 25 11.77 22.20 -1.50
N VAL A 26 11.85 22.29 -2.83
CA VAL A 26 13.02 21.89 -3.59
C VAL A 26 14.12 22.93 -3.43
N ILE A 27 15.29 22.49 -2.98
CA ILE A 27 16.48 23.33 -2.85
C ILE A 27 17.32 23.24 -4.12
N ASP A 28 17.43 22.04 -4.69
CA ASP A 28 18.24 21.76 -5.87
C ASP A 28 17.74 20.52 -6.63
N ILE A 29 18.08 20.40 -7.92
CA ILE A 29 17.71 19.26 -8.78
C ILE A 29 18.94 18.83 -9.58
N ASN A 30 19.26 17.53 -9.52
CA ASN A 30 20.21 16.90 -10.44
C ASN A 30 19.40 16.08 -11.45
N ALA A 31 19.20 16.65 -12.65
CA ALA A 31 18.41 16.02 -13.70
C ALA A 31 19.12 14.80 -14.33
N ASP A 32 20.45 14.75 -14.30
CA ASP A 32 21.20 13.64 -14.90
C ASP A 32 21.08 12.35 -14.08
N GLU A 33 20.84 12.47 -12.78
CA GLU A 33 20.70 11.34 -11.85
C GLU A 33 19.25 11.15 -11.35
N ASP A 34 18.30 11.95 -11.84
CA ASP A 34 16.92 12.00 -11.34
C ASP A 34 16.83 12.18 -9.81
N MET A 35 17.64 13.09 -9.27
CA MET A 35 17.71 13.36 -7.82
C MET A 35 17.22 14.76 -7.48
N VAL A 36 16.62 14.90 -6.30
CA VAL A 36 16.17 16.17 -5.73
C VAL A 36 16.75 16.39 -4.34
N ARG A 37 17.18 17.62 -4.06
CA ARG A 37 17.66 18.02 -2.75
C ARG A 37 16.58 18.80 -2.02
N LEU A 38 16.28 18.39 -0.79
CA LEU A 38 15.24 19.01 0.04
C LEU A 38 15.65 19.07 1.51
N LYS A 39 14.93 19.91 2.27
CA LYS A 39 15.03 19.96 3.73
C LYS A 39 14.09 18.93 4.35
N CYS A 40 14.67 17.94 5.00
CA CYS A 40 13.99 16.80 5.63
C CYS A 40 13.18 17.23 6.86
N ASP A 41 12.37 16.32 7.38
CA ASP A 41 11.57 16.51 8.61
C ASP A 41 12.43 16.82 9.84
N ASN A 42 13.63 16.25 9.91
CA ASN A 42 14.63 16.54 10.94
C ASN A 42 15.46 17.81 10.68
N GLY A 43 15.10 18.60 9.67
CA GLY A 43 15.75 19.85 9.31
C GLY A 43 17.05 19.71 8.50
N ARG A 44 17.54 18.50 8.25
CA ARG A 44 18.77 18.26 7.45
C ARG A 44 18.49 18.38 5.95
N LEU A 45 19.52 18.76 5.18
CA LEU A 45 19.46 18.74 3.72
C LEU A 45 19.97 17.40 3.19
N LYS A 46 19.18 16.69 2.38
CA LYS A 46 19.58 15.42 1.74
C LYS A 46 19.09 15.35 0.30
N TRP A 47 19.77 14.52 -0.49
CA TRP A 47 19.37 14.15 -1.85
C TRP A 47 18.50 12.89 -1.81
N PHE A 48 17.47 12.85 -2.65
CA PHE A 48 16.53 11.74 -2.78
C PHE A 48 16.22 11.49 -4.26
N PRO A 49 15.94 10.24 -4.66
CA PRO A 49 15.44 9.96 -6.00
C PRO A 49 14.07 10.61 -6.24
N LEU A 50 13.85 11.18 -7.42
CA LEU A 50 12.60 11.81 -7.82
C LEU A 50 11.40 10.85 -7.80
N SER A 51 11.64 9.55 -7.96
CA SER A 51 10.61 8.50 -7.92
C SER A 51 9.83 8.46 -6.60
N HIS A 52 10.39 8.98 -5.51
CA HIS A 52 9.71 9.08 -4.22
C HIS A 52 8.70 10.22 -4.12
N PHE A 53 8.56 11.07 -5.15
CA PHE A 53 7.78 12.30 -5.08
C PHE A 53 6.82 12.50 -6.25
N ASN A 54 5.67 13.09 -5.97
CA ASN A 54 4.79 13.69 -6.97
C ASN A 54 5.34 15.08 -7.34
N VAL A 55 6.05 15.15 -8.47
CA VAL A 55 6.71 16.37 -8.94
C VAL A 55 5.74 17.49 -9.34
N ASN A 56 4.46 17.17 -9.56
CA ASN A 56 3.41 18.14 -9.89
C ASN A 56 2.68 18.68 -8.65
N SER A 57 3.16 18.37 -7.44
CA SER A 57 2.47 18.69 -6.18
C SER A 57 1.08 18.06 -6.05
N GLU A 58 0.80 17.00 -6.80
CA GLU A 58 -0.40 16.19 -6.59
C GLU A 58 -0.35 15.54 -5.21
N GLY A 59 -1.47 15.59 -4.48
CA GLY A 59 -1.61 14.93 -3.19
C GLY A 59 -1.50 13.41 -3.30
N VAL A 60 -1.46 12.75 -2.16
CA VAL A 60 -1.53 11.28 -2.07
C VAL A 60 -2.93 10.85 -1.67
N ILE A 61 -3.33 9.67 -2.15
CA ILE A 61 -4.55 9.01 -1.69
C ILE A 61 -4.13 8.05 -0.57
N ASP A 62 -4.82 8.14 0.56
CA ASP A 62 -4.55 7.36 1.75
C ASP A 62 -5.76 6.51 2.14
N LEU A 63 -5.49 5.34 2.71
CA LEU A 63 -6.48 4.50 3.37
C LEU A 63 -7.02 5.21 4.62
N ILE A 64 -8.34 5.37 4.71
CA ILE A 64 -9.02 5.94 5.88
C ILE A 64 -9.53 4.86 6.81
N SER A 65 -10.16 3.83 6.25
CA SER A 65 -10.75 2.73 7.01
C SER A 65 -10.98 1.51 6.13
N TRP A 66 -11.12 0.34 6.73
CA TRP A 66 -11.56 -0.87 6.05
C TRP A 66 -12.48 -1.70 6.94
N LYS A 67 -13.21 -2.64 6.36
CA LYS A 67 -14.08 -3.59 7.05
C LYS A 67 -14.05 -4.95 6.36
N PHE A 68 -14.43 -5.99 7.09
CA PHE A 68 -14.77 -7.28 6.50
C PHE A 68 -16.14 -7.23 5.84
N ASP A 69 -16.24 -7.83 4.67
CA ASP A 69 -17.51 -8.06 3.99
C ASP A 69 -18.01 -9.50 4.23
N ASP A 70 -17.09 -10.44 4.49
CA ASP A 70 -17.38 -11.83 4.83
C ASP A 70 -17.12 -12.17 6.31
N GLU A 71 -17.79 -13.20 6.80
CA GLU A 71 -17.50 -13.78 8.11
C GLU A 71 -16.20 -14.58 8.11
N VAL A 72 -15.38 -14.39 9.15
CA VAL A 72 -14.14 -15.15 9.33
C VAL A 72 -14.41 -16.42 10.14
N SER A 73 -14.43 -17.57 9.46
CA SER A 73 -14.47 -18.88 10.11
C SER A 73 -13.16 -19.20 10.86
N ASN A 74 -13.30 -19.82 12.04
CA ASN A 74 -12.21 -20.39 12.84
C ASN A 74 -11.92 -21.87 12.50
N ASP A 75 -12.55 -22.43 11.45
CA ASP A 75 -12.25 -23.79 11.00
C ASP A 75 -10.81 -23.88 10.46
N PRO A 76 -9.95 -24.74 11.01
CA PRO A 76 -8.58 -24.91 10.52
C PRO A 76 -8.50 -25.48 9.09
N ASN A 77 -9.60 -26.07 8.56
CA ASN A 77 -9.68 -26.58 7.20
C ASN A 77 -10.36 -25.60 6.23
N GLU A 78 -10.68 -24.39 6.68
CA GLU A 78 -11.29 -23.36 5.85
C GLU A 78 -10.43 -23.10 4.60
N ILE A 79 -11.10 -22.92 3.47
CA ILE A 79 -10.48 -22.69 2.17
C ILE A 79 -10.86 -21.32 1.59
N ASN A 80 -11.93 -20.69 2.08
CA ASN A 80 -12.45 -19.44 1.53
C ASN A 80 -11.50 -18.27 1.77
N TRP A 81 -11.37 -17.39 0.78
CA TRP A 81 -10.84 -16.04 0.98
C TRP A 81 -11.85 -15.19 1.73
N ILE A 82 -11.40 -14.01 2.15
CA ILE A 82 -12.25 -13.02 2.78
C ILE A 82 -12.18 -11.73 1.98
N GLU A 83 -13.32 -11.20 1.58
CA GLU A 83 -13.42 -9.89 0.96
C GLU A 83 -13.39 -8.79 2.02
N ILE A 84 -12.67 -7.71 1.70
CA ILE A 84 -12.67 -6.48 2.48
C ILE A 84 -12.95 -5.28 1.58
N SER A 85 -13.69 -4.34 2.14
CA SER A 85 -13.96 -3.04 1.55
C SER A 85 -13.18 -1.95 2.29
N MET A 86 -12.73 -0.94 1.55
CA MET A 86 -11.87 0.15 2.00
C MET A 86 -12.45 1.49 1.58
N LYS A 87 -12.25 2.49 2.43
CA LYS A 87 -12.55 3.89 2.13
C LYS A 87 -11.26 4.68 2.01
N MET A 88 -11.12 5.45 0.94
CA MET A 88 -9.95 6.25 0.63
C MET A 88 -10.17 7.73 0.95
N SER A 89 -9.08 8.48 1.08
CA SER A 89 -9.10 9.91 1.44
C SER A 89 -9.71 10.82 0.37
N ASP A 90 -9.72 10.39 -0.89
CA ASP A 90 -10.38 11.07 -2.00
C ASP A 90 -11.89 10.77 -2.08
N GLY A 91 -12.40 9.98 -1.13
CA GLY A 91 -13.80 9.55 -1.08
C GLY A 91 -14.10 8.32 -1.94
N SER A 92 -13.14 7.79 -2.70
CA SER A 92 -13.33 6.54 -3.43
C SER A 92 -13.41 5.35 -2.48
N GLU A 93 -14.12 4.32 -2.92
CA GLU A 93 -14.17 3.02 -2.24
C GLU A 93 -13.45 1.97 -3.07
N ARG A 94 -12.81 1.03 -2.39
CA ARG A 94 -12.00 -0.02 -3.00
C ARG A 94 -12.20 -1.33 -2.28
N TRP A 95 -11.85 -2.45 -2.91
CA TRP A 95 -11.92 -3.76 -2.31
C TRP A 95 -10.76 -4.65 -2.73
N CYS A 96 -10.49 -5.68 -1.94
CA CYS A 96 -9.57 -6.75 -2.28
C CYS A 96 -9.95 -8.04 -1.54
N ILE A 97 -9.23 -9.12 -1.84
CA ILE A 97 -9.34 -10.36 -1.07
C ILE A 97 -8.14 -10.52 -0.15
N LEU A 98 -8.41 -11.06 1.04
CA LEU A 98 -7.41 -11.47 2.00
C LEU A 98 -7.33 -13.00 2.09
N TYR A 99 -6.11 -13.51 1.97
CA TYR A 99 -5.80 -14.92 2.19
C TYR A 99 -4.82 -15.08 3.34
N THR A 100 -4.88 -16.20 4.07
CA THR A 100 -3.78 -16.63 4.93
C THR A 100 -2.98 -17.75 4.27
N PRO A 101 -1.69 -17.91 4.61
CA PRO A 101 -0.90 -19.06 4.14
C PRO A 101 -1.57 -20.41 4.42
N GLU A 102 -2.25 -20.55 5.57
CA GLU A 102 -2.94 -21.78 5.95
C GLU A 102 -4.13 -22.08 5.04
N ARG A 103 -5.03 -21.10 4.81
CA ARG A 103 -6.16 -21.30 3.91
C ARG A 103 -5.69 -21.56 2.48
N LEU A 104 -4.64 -20.88 2.03
CA LEU A 104 -4.09 -21.08 0.69
C LEU A 104 -3.53 -22.51 0.54
N ARG A 105 -2.82 -22.99 1.57
CA ARG A 105 -2.35 -24.38 1.61
C ARG A 105 -3.51 -25.37 1.57
N ASN A 106 -4.56 -25.14 2.36
CA ASN A 106 -5.73 -26.01 2.41
C ASN A 106 -6.43 -26.09 1.05
N LEU A 107 -6.62 -24.95 0.38
CA LEU A 107 -7.17 -24.89 -0.97
C LEU A 107 -6.31 -25.70 -1.96
N LEU A 108 -4.99 -25.44 -1.99
CA LEU A 108 -4.08 -26.07 -2.94
C LEU A 108 -3.83 -27.56 -2.67
N GLN A 109 -4.19 -28.06 -1.48
CA GLN A 109 -4.14 -29.50 -1.14
C GLN A 109 -5.41 -30.26 -1.52
N GLN A 110 -6.45 -29.58 -2.01
CA GLN A 110 -7.67 -30.25 -2.48
C GLN A 110 -7.35 -31.18 -3.65
N PRO A 111 -7.74 -32.47 -3.60
CA PRO A 111 -7.35 -33.47 -4.61
C PRO A 111 -7.89 -33.17 -6.00
N ASN A 112 -8.97 -32.37 -6.09
CA ASN A 112 -9.68 -32.06 -7.33
C ASN A 112 -9.72 -30.55 -7.62
N ILE A 113 -8.71 -29.79 -7.18
CA ILE A 113 -8.65 -28.35 -7.49
C ILE A 113 -8.45 -28.14 -9.01
N TYR A 114 -9.32 -27.33 -9.62
CA TYR A 114 -9.20 -26.90 -11.01
C TYR A 114 -9.43 -25.38 -11.13
N PRO A 115 -8.52 -24.62 -11.76
CA PRO A 115 -7.20 -25.05 -12.25
C PRO A 115 -6.29 -25.56 -11.11
N THR A 116 -5.18 -26.23 -11.42
CA THR A 116 -4.24 -26.81 -10.43
C THR A 116 -3.43 -25.76 -9.66
N GLY A 117 -3.95 -24.53 -9.56
CA GLY A 117 -3.32 -23.36 -9.01
C GLY A 117 -4.33 -22.21 -9.00
N LEU A 118 -3.87 -21.02 -8.61
CA LEU A 118 -4.74 -19.86 -8.47
C LEU A 118 -4.04 -18.61 -9.03
N HIS A 119 -4.78 -17.77 -9.73
CA HIS A 119 -4.34 -16.42 -10.10
C HIS A 119 -5.43 -15.42 -9.74
N ILE A 120 -5.15 -14.52 -8.80
CA ILE A 120 -6.06 -13.44 -8.40
C ILE A 120 -5.25 -12.15 -8.28
N LYS A 121 -5.64 -11.12 -9.05
CA LYS A 121 -4.89 -9.87 -9.19
C LYS A 121 -4.88 -8.97 -7.95
N HIS A 122 -5.90 -9.06 -7.10
CA HIS A 122 -6.10 -8.22 -5.92
C HIS A 122 -6.11 -9.07 -4.64
N MET A 123 -5.22 -10.06 -4.59
CA MET A 123 -5.04 -10.91 -3.42
C MET A 123 -3.89 -10.41 -2.57
N ILE A 124 -4.19 -10.12 -1.30
CA ILE A 124 -3.19 -9.80 -0.30
C ILE A 124 -3.09 -10.99 0.67
N VAL A 125 -1.87 -11.52 0.84
CA VAL A 125 -1.61 -12.59 1.79
C VAL A 125 -1.23 -11.99 3.14
N VAL A 126 -2.03 -12.27 4.16
CA VAL A 126 -1.84 -11.82 5.54
C VAL A 126 -1.50 -13.00 6.45
N LYS A 127 -0.75 -12.76 7.51
CA LYS A 127 -0.36 -13.82 8.46
C LYS A 127 -1.58 -14.50 9.10
N SER A 128 -2.56 -13.71 9.55
CA SER A 128 -3.77 -14.20 10.18
C SER A 128 -4.94 -13.25 9.96
N TYR A 129 -6.14 -13.69 10.35
CA TYR A 129 -7.31 -12.82 10.44
C TYR A 129 -7.43 -12.10 11.79
N ASN A 130 -6.32 -11.77 12.48
CA ASN A 130 -6.29 -10.79 13.58
C ASN A 130 -6.21 -9.37 13.04
N ILE A 131 -7.00 -8.42 13.59
CA ILE A 131 -7.10 -7.04 13.06
C ILE A 131 -5.72 -6.39 12.89
N GLU A 132 -4.84 -6.54 13.88
CA GLU A 132 -3.48 -5.99 13.87
C GLU A 132 -2.64 -6.46 12.68
N ASP A 133 -2.69 -7.76 12.35
CA ASP A 133 -1.90 -8.34 11.26
C ASP A 133 -2.30 -7.74 9.91
N LYS A 134 -3.60 -7.53 9.64
CA LYS A 134 -4.01 -6.94 8.35
C LYS A 134 -3.86 -5.44 8.34
N GLN A 135 -4.14 -4.76 9.46
CA GLN A 135 -3.89 -3.33 9.56
C GLN A 135 -2.42 -3.02 9.24
N SER A 136 -1.49 -3.80 9.81
CA SER A 136 -0.06 -3.64 9.53
C SER A 136 0.29 -3.82 8.06
N VAL A 137 -0.31 -4.80 7.36
CA VAL A 137 -0.04 -5.03 5.93
C VAL A 137 -0.66 -3.92 5.06
N LEU A 138 -1.90 -3.53 5.34
CA LEU A 138 -2.59 -2.46 4.61
C LEU A 138 -1.89 -1.11 4.79
N ASP A 139 -1.45 -0.80 6.01
CA ASP A 139 -0.67 0.40 6.31
C ASP A 139 0.64 0.41 5.55
N TYR A 140 1.36 -0.72 5.54
CA TYR A 140 2.61 -0.85 4.78
C TYR A 140 2.39 -0.60 3.28
N LEU A 141 1.41 -1.28 2.66
CA LEU A 141 1.09 -1.09 1.25
C LEU A 141 0.64 0.36 0.96
N ASN A 142 -0.10 1.00 1.88
CA ASN A 142 -0.50 2.39 1.72
C ASN A 142 0.72 3.33 1.77
N GLN A 143 1.63 3.14 2.72
CA GLN A 143 2.84 3.95 2.85
C GLN A 143 3.76 3.80 1.63
N GLU A 144 3.88 2.59 1.08
CA GLU A 144 4.73 2.32 -0.08
C GLU A 144 4.07 2.68 -1.43
N ASP A 145 2.87 3.24 -1.44
CA ASP A 145 2.08 3.54 -2.65
C ASP A 145 1.66 2.32 -3.48
N GLU A 146 1.57 1.14 -2.86
CA GLU A 146 1.24 -0.13 -3.51
C GLU A 146 -0.23 -0.52 -3.31
N LEU A 147 -0.92 0.06 -2.32
CA LEU A 147 -2.29 -0.35 -1.98
C LEU A 147 -3.28 -0.15 -3.14
N ILE A 148 -3.15 0.93 -3.92
CA ILE A 148 -4.01 1.17 -5.09
C ILE A 148 -3.82 0.06 -6.13
N GLY A 149 -2.58 -0.37 -6.37
CA GLY A 149 -2.26 -1.46 -7.30
C GLY A 149 -2.74 -2.84 -6.82
N ALA A 150 -2.80 -3.04 -5.51
CA ALA A 150 -3.24 -4.29 -4.88
C ALA A 150 -4.77 -4.43 -4.73
N THR A 151 -5.54 -3.40 -5.07
CA THR A 151 -7.00 -3.32 -4.82
C THR A 151 -7.76 -2.91 -6.08
N LEU A 152 -9.05 -3.19 -6.13
CA LEU A 152 -9.95 -2.77 -7.21
C LEU A 152 -10.94 -1.70 -6.73
N PRO A 153 -11.43 -0.81 -7.62
CA PRO A 153 -12.52 0.10 -7.28
C PRO A 153 -13.78 -0.67 -6.85
N LEU A 154 -14.42 -0.20 -5.78
CA LEU A 154 -15.77 -0.58 -5.37
C LEU A 154 -16.69 0.52 -5.90
N THR A 155 -17.51 0.20 -6.91
CA THR A 155 -18.30 1.16 -7.69
C THR A 155 -19.32 1.93 -6.87
#